data_AF-A0A162UU67-F1
#
_entry.id   AF-A0A162UU67-F1
#
_cell.length_a   1.000
_cell.length_b   1.000
_cell.length_c   1.000
_cell.angle_alpha   90.00
_cell.angle_beta   90.00
_cell.angle_gamma   90.00
#
_symmetry.space_group_name_H-M   'P 1'
#
loop_
_entity.id
_entity.type
_entity.pdbx_description
1 polymer ?
#
loop_
_entity_poly.entity_id
_entity_poly.type
_entity_poly.pdbx_seq_one_letter_code
_entity_poly.pdbx_strand_id
1 'polypeptide(L)'
;MNGQNNNSTNAMVNNISLQRMMDNRSAMHTRSQLVLAQNMELCPKNTSKAYAAKQEEWRRGCKLKRAEDGSPIPLGRESILAYVKAVSDICSKKKALGWNPNGVARGSLVRAFLDTSSKKRSQAVRTNFEDRRKNTLNDGYTRQKLEKISHYFLNKSNIRGCRDRLCFLISHSMLFRSQTGVTECIALVATITFGKTNQHGKIEYGSSAHHFQVDVCSAYEDRFTPIQYKAQHKTFAKDFKAVGLHTSKVTQGNCKSALNTIVQENISGD
;
A
#
# COMPACT_ATOMS: atom_id res chain seq x y z
N MET A 1 -47.79 -68.05 27.20
CA MET A 1 -47.93 -66.57 27.16
C MET A 1 -46.55 -65.97 26.97
N ASN A 2 -46.16 -65.48 25.78
CA ASN A 2 -44.92 -64.68 25.61
C ASN A 2 -44.81 -63.98 24.23
N GLY A 3 -45.87 -63.30 23.78
CA GLY A 3 -45.92 -62.68 22.44
C GLY A 3 -45.96 -61.15 22.39
N GLN A 4 -46.16 -60.44 23.51
CA GLN A 4 -46.51 -59.00 23.49
C GLN A 4 -45.37 -58.03 23.85
N ASN A 5 -44.22 -58.49 24.34
CA ASN A 5 -43.17 -57.60 24.84
C ASN A 5 -42.15 -57.08 23.79
N ASN A 6 -42.09 -57.66 22.59
CA ASN A 6 -41.02 -57.36 21.62
C ASN A 6 -41.31 -56.14 20.72
N ASN A 7 -42.58 -55.79 20.52
CA ASN A 7 -42.94 -54.65 19.66
C ASN A 7 -42.86 -53.30 20.41
N SER A 8 -43.19 -53.29 21.70
CA SER A 8 -43.15 -52.07 22.53
C SER A 8 -41.71 -51.61 22.80
N THR A 9 -40.81 -52.55 23.08
CA THR A 9 -39.37 -52.29 23.29
C THR A 9 -38.69 -51.78 22.01
N ASN A 10 -38.98 -52.36 20.84
CA ASN A 10 -38.42 -51.88 19.56
C ASN A 10 -38.91 -50.48 19.17
N ALA A 11 -40.19 -50.15 19.43
CA ALA A 11 -40.71 -48.81 19.20
C ALA A 11 -40.04 -47.77 20.12
N MET A 12 -39.82 -48.12 21.39
CA MET A 12 -39.17 -47.26 22.37
C MET A 12 -37.68 -47.03 22.07
N VAL A 13 -36.96 -48.08 21.65
CA VAL A 13 -35.54 -47.97 21.20
C VAL A 13 -35.42 -47.12 19.94
N ASN A 14 -36.33 -47.27 18.97
CA ASN A 14 -36.34 -46.43 17.76
C ASN A 14 -36.63 -44.96 18.09
N ASN A 15 -37.52 -44.69 19.05
CA ASN A 15 -37.81 -43.33 19.51
C ASN A 15 -36.61 -42.68 20.20
N ILE A 16 -35.89 -43.44 21.04
CA ILE A 16 -34.64 -42.98 21.70
C ILE A 16 -33.55 -42.70 20.67
N SER A 17 -33.40 -43.56 19.66
CA SER A 17 -32.43 -43.37 18.58
C SER A 17 -32.74 -42.12 17.74
N LEU A 18 -34.02 -41.88 17.41
CA LEU A 18 -34.46 -40.66 16.73
C LEU A 18 -34.20 -39.42 17.59
N GLN A 19 -34.52 -39.47 18.88
CA GLN A 19 -34.25 -38.37 19.80
C GLN A 19 -32.76 -38.04 19.88
N ARG A 20 -31.89 -39.05 20.01
CA ARG A 20 -30.43 -38.86 19.99
C ARG A 20 -29.94 -38.25 18.67
N MET A 21 -30.53 -38.62 17.53
CA MET A 21 -30.19 -37.99 16.24
C MET A 21 -30.61 -36.52 16.19
N MET A 22 -31.78 -36.18 16.74
CA MET A 22 -32.23 -34.77 16.84
C MET A 22 -31.34 -33.97 17.79
N ASP A 23 -30.98 -34.54 18.95
CA ASP A 23 -30.11 -33.90 19.94
C ASP A 23 -28.70 -33.67 19.36
N ASN A 24 -28.14 -34.68 18.67
CA ASN A 24 -26.86 -34.55 17.97
C ASN A 24 -26.93 -33.49 16.86
N ARG A 25 -28.01 -33.45 16.08
CA ARG A 25 -28.22 -32.43 15.03
C ARG A 25 -28.33 -31.03 15.63
N SER A 26 -29.04 -30.89 16.75
CA SER A 26 -29.20 -29.64 17.49
C SER A 26 -27.87 -29.16 18.08
N ALA A 27 -27.08 -30.07 18.68
CA ALA A 27 -25.76 -29.79 19.19
C ALA A 27 -24.79 -29.35 18.08
N MET A 28 -24.83 -30.02 16.92
CA MET A 28 -24.03 -29.67 15.74
C MET A 28 -24.40 -28.28 15.18
N HIS A 29 -25.70 -27.96 15.11
CA HIS A 29 -26.15 -26.63 14.71
C HIS A 29 -25.71 -25.55 15.70
N THR A 30 -25.86 -25.78 17.00
CA THR A 30 -25.44 -24.84 18.05
C THR A 30 -23.93 -24.59 18.00
N ARG A 31 -23.13 -25.64 17.83
CA ARG A 31 -21.67 -25.52 17.68
C ARG A 31 -21.27 -24.71 16.45
N SER A 32 -21.95 -24.94 15.32
CA SER A 32 -21.70 -24.19 14.08
C SER A 32 -22.05 -22.71 14.24
N GLN A 33 -23.15 -22.38 14.91
CA GLN A 33 -23.55 -21.01 15.22
C GLN A 33 -22.54 -20.31 16.15
N LEU A 34 -22.01 -21.03 17.15
CA LEU A 34 -21.00 -20.49 18.06
C LEU A 34 -19.69 -20.16 17.34
N VAL A 35 -19.23 -21.03 16.43
CA VAL A 35 -18.05 -20.77 15.59
C VAL A 35 -18.27 -19.57 14.67
N LEU A 36 -19.49 -19.40 14.14
CA LEU A 36 -19.83 -18.20 13.37
C LEU A 36 -19.79 -16.93 14.22
N ALA A 37 -20.34 -16.97 15.43
CA ALA A 37 -20.34 -15.83 16.35
C ALA A 37 -18.91 -15.41 16.73
N GLN A 38 -18.04 -16.37 17.09
CA GLN A 38 -16.63 -16.11 17.37
C GLN A 38 -15.89 -15.53 16.14
N ASN A 39 -16.13 -16.07 14.95
CA ASN A 39 -15.55 -15.53 13.72
C ASN A 39 -16.05 -14.12 13.38
N MET A 40 -17.30 -13.79 13.74
CA MET A 40 -17.86 -12.45 13.58
C MET A 40 -17.23 -11.44 14.56
N GLU A 41 -16.89 -11.88 15.78
CA GLU A 41 -16.20 -11.04 16.78
C GLU A 41 -14.73 -10.81 16.47
N LEU A 42 -14.02 -11.82 15.93
CA LEU A 42 -12.61 -11.73 15.54
C LEU A 42 -12.40 -10.92 14.25
N CYS A 43 -13.42 -10.80 13.40
CA CYS A 43 -13.32 -10.00 12.18
C CYS A 43 -13.35 -8.50 12.51
N PRO A 44 -12.42 -7.70 11.95
CA PRO A 44 -12.48 -6.24 12.10
C PRO A 44 -13.84 -5.70 11.62
N LYS A 45 -14.55 -4.97 12.49
CA LYS A 45 -15.92 -4.46 12.25
C LYS A 45 -16.06 -3.66 10.95
N ASN A 46 -15.01 -2.95 10.54
CA ASN A 46 -14.98 -2.19 9.29
C ASN A 46 -15.00 -3.09 8.05
N THR A 47 -14.32 -4.24 8.13
CA THR A 47 -14.19 -5.21 7.05
C THR A 47 -15.50 -5.99 6.87
N SER A 48 -16.14 -6.41 7.96
CA SER A 48 -17.44 -7.09 7.90
C SER A 48 -18.54 -6.20 7.33
N LYS A 49 -18.59 -4.92 7.76
CA LYS A 49 -19.52 -3.92 7.22
C LYS A 49 -19.29 -3.67 5.72
N ALA A 50 -18.03 -3.55 5.29
CA ALA A 50 -17.69 -3.32 3.88
C ALA A 50 -18.08 -4.53 3.00
N TYR A 51 -17.84 -5.75 3.46
CA TYR A 51 -18.24 -6.96 2.72
C TYR A 51 -19.75 -7.11 2.67
N ALA A 52 -20.45 -6.89 3.78
CA ALA A 52 -21.91 -6.96 3.82
C ALA A 52 -22.57 -6.00 2.82
N ALA A 53 -22.07 -4.76 2.72
CA ALA A 53 -22.55 -3.80 1.72
C ALA A 53 -22.38 -4.31 0.28
N LYS A 54 -21.23 -4.94 -0.04
CA LYS A 54 -20.98 -5.52 -1.37
C LYS A 54 -21.77 -6.79 -1.65
N GLN A 55 -22.04 -7.60 -0.63
CA GLN A 55 -22.92 -8.77 -0.76
C GLN A 55 -24.35 -8.35 -1.06
N GLU A 56 -24.83 -7.29 -0.40
CA GLU A 56 -26.16 -6.74 -0.62
C GLU A 56 -26.29 -6.07 -2.00
N GLU A 57 -25.28 -5.28 -2.41
CA GLU A 57 -25.19 -4.72 -3.76
C GLU A 57 -25.26 -5.82 -4.83
N TRP A 58 -24.60 -6.95 -4.58
CA TRP A 58 -24.64 -8.10 -5.49
C TRP A 58 -26.01 -8.79 -5.51
N ARG A 59 -26.63 -9.05 -4.33
CA ARG A 59 -27.95 -9.68 -4.23
C ARG A 59 -29.06 -8.86 -4.89
N ARG A 60 -28.98 -7.54 -4.80
CA ARG A 60 -29.95 -6.62 -5.41
C ARG A 60 -29.85 -6.56 -6.93
N GLY A 61 -28.88 -7.25 -7.55
CA GLY A 61 -28.67 -7.22 -8.99
C GLY A 61 -28.14 -5.85 -9.41
N CYS A 62 -26.89 -5.58 -9.07
CA CYS A 62 -26.28 -4.28 -9.30
C CYS A 62 -26.40 -3.85 -10.78
N LYS A 63 -27.10 -2.74 -11.04
CA LYS A 63 -27.00 -2.04 -12.31
C LYS A 63 -25.60 -1.43 -12.35
N LEU A 64 -24.75 -1.88 -13.27
CA LEU A 64 -23.46 -1.23 -13.51
C LEU A 64 -23.72 0.24 -13.76
N LYS A 65 -22.92 1.11 -13.13
CA LYS A 65 -23.01 2.54 -13.40
C LYS A 65 -22.83 2.74 -14.91
N ARG A 66 -23.70 3.54 -15.51
CA ARG A 66 -23.62 3.89 -16.92
C ARG A 66 -23.11 5.33 -17.03
N ALA A 67 -22.29 5.59 -18.04
CA ALA A 67 -21.94 6.95 -18.41
C ALA A 67 -23.17 7.62 -19.06
N GLU A 68 -23.07 8.93 -19.35
CA GLU A 68 -24.17 9.70 -19.95
C GLU A 68 -24.59 9.14 -21.33
N ASP A 69 -23.65 8.50 -22.03
CA ASP A 69 -23.85 7.80 -23.30
C ASP A 69 -24.52 6.41 -23.15
N GLY A 70 -24.84 5.99 -21.92
CA GLY A 70 -25.40 4.67 -21.63
C GLY A 70 -24.39 3.52 -21.62
N SER A 71 -23.10 3.78 -21.89
CA SER A 71 -22.05 2.76 -21.87
C SER A 71 -21.75 2.30 -20.43
N PRO A 72 -21.42 1.01 -20.20
CA PRO A 72 -21.08 0.53 -18.86
C PRO A 72 -19.76 1.14 -18.39
N ILE A 73 -19.77 1.80 -17.23
CA ILE A 73 -18.54 2.29 -16.60
C ILE A 73 -17.75 1.09 -16.09
N PRO A 74 -16.49 0.89 -16.52
CA PRO A 74 -15.67 -0.22 -16.08
C PRO A 74 -15.39 -0.14 -14.58
N LEU A 75 -15.48 -1.27 -13.89
CA LEU A 75 -15.19 -1.34 -12.46
C LEU A 75 -13.69 -1.17 -12.20
N GLY A 76 -13.35 -0.34 -11.21
CA GLY A 76 -11.99 -0.21 -10.72
C GLY A 76 -11.47 -1.51 -10.08
N ARG A 77 -10.15 -1.69 -10.08
CA ARG A 77 -9.48 -2.87 -9.52
C ARG A 77 -9.85 -3.10 -8.05
N GLU A 78 -9.95 -2.03 -7.28
CA GLU A 78 -10.28 -2.05 -5.86
C GLU A 78 -11.72 -2.52 -5.65
N SER A 79 -12.64 -2.10 -6.53
CA SER A 79 -14.03 -2.57 -6.53
C SER A 79 -14.11 -4.06 -6.85
N ILE A 80 -13.38 -4.53 -7.87
CA ILE A 80 -13.29 -5.94 -8.22
C ILE A 80 -12.75 -6.76 -7.04
N LEU A 81 -11.67 -6.30 -6.39
CA LEU A 81 -11.12 -6.95 -5.20
C LEU A 81 -12.11 -6.98 -4.03
N ALA A 82 -12.89 -5.92 -3.83
CA ALA A 82 -13.92 -5.89 -2.80
C ALA A 82 -15.00 -6.94 -3.05
N TYR A 83 -15.43 -7.11 -4.31
CA TYR A 83 -16.35 -8.18 -4.70
C TYR A 83 -15.75 -9.58 -4.47
N VAL A 84 -14.50 -9.82 -4.88
CA VAL A 84 -13.81 -11.11 -4.66
C VAL A 84 -13.73 -11.45 -3.17
N LYS A 85 -13.44 -10.46 -2.32
CA LYS A 85 -13.40 -10.63 -0.86
C LYS A 85 -14.79 -10.91 -0.29
N ALA A 86 -15.81 -10.19 -0.74
CA ALA A 86 -17.20 -10.40 -0.32
C ALA A 86 -17.72 -11.80 -0.67
N VAL A 87 -17.39 -12.31 -1.86
CA VAL A 87 -17.72 -13.69 -2.27
C VAL A 87 -16.95 -14.71 -1.44
N SER A 88 -15.66 -14.46 -1.19
CA SER A 88 -14.83 -15.33 -0.36
C SER A 88 -15.37 -15.43 1.08
N ASP A 89 -15.86 -14.32 1.63
CA ASP A 89 -16.52 -14.28 2.95
C ASP A 89 -17.80 -15.14 2.98
N ILE A 90 -18.65 -15.07 1.95
CA ILE A 90 -19.83 -15.95 1.83
C ILE A 90 -19.41 -17.42 1.81
N CYS A 91 -18.40 -17.77 1.03
CA CYS A 91 -17.91 -19.15 0.94
C CYS A 91 -17.36 -19.65 2.28
N SER A 92 -16.60 -18.83 3.01
CA SER A 92 -16.11 -19.17 4.35
C SER A 92 -17.26 -19.41 5.34
N LYS A 93 -18.30 -18.57 5.30
CA LYS A 93 -19.52 -18.75 6.12
C LYS A 93 -20.26 -20.04 5.79
N LYS A 94 -20.43 -20.35 4.49
CA LYS A 94 -21.05 -21.61 4.05
C LYS A 94 -20.25 -22.84 4.49
N LYS A 95 -18.92 -22.75 4.51
CA LYS A 95 -18.05 -23.81 5.00
C LYS A 95 -18.17 -23.99 6.52
N ALA A 96 -18.20 -22.90 7.28
CA ALA A 96 -18.41 -22.94 8.73
C ALA A 96 -19.78 -23.52 9.15
N LEU A 97 -20.81 -23.32 8.32
CA LEU A 97 -22.13 -23.93 8.48
C LEU A 97 -22.21 -25.40 8.05
N GLY A 98 -21.11 -25.96 7.51
CA GLY A 98 -21.10 -27.33 6.98
C GLY A 98 -21.90 -27.51 5.67
N TRP A 99 -22.31 -26.41 5.02
CA TRP A 99 -23.15 -26.46 3.81
C TRP A 99 -22.36 -26.70 2.51
N ASN A 100 -21.04 -26.51 2.55
CA ASN A 100 -20.22 -26.65 1.35
C ASN A 100 -18.82 -27.23 1.66
N PRO A 101 -18.47 -28.41 1.13
CA PRO A 101 -17.14 -29.00 1.27
C PRO A 101 -16.11 -28.45 0.27
N ASN A 102 -16.51 -27.60 -0.68
CA ASN A 102 -15.64 -27.13 -1.74
C ASN A 102 -14.46 -26.27 -1.21
N GLY A 103 -13.35 -26.29 -1.96
CA GLY A 103 -12.09 -25.62 -1.63
C GLY A 103 -12.14 -24.09 -1.59
N VAL A 104 -10.95 -23.47 -1.48
CA VAL A 104 -10.78 -22.02 -1.29
C VAL A 104 -11.51 -21.22 -2.38
N ALA A 105 -12.35 -20.26 -1.98
CA ALA A 105 -13.16 -19.43 -2.87
C ALA A 105 -12.35 -18.67 -3.93
N ARG A 106 -11.09 -18.34 -3.62
CA ARG A 106 -10.14 -17.70 -4.53
C ARG A 106 -9.30 -18.73 -5.28
N GLY A 107 -9.93 -19.38 -6.27
CA GLY A 107 -9.31 -20.37 -7.15
C GLY A 107 -8.23 -19.79 -8.08
N SER A 108 -7.55 -20.68 -8.81
CA SER A 108 -6.48 -20.34 -9.77
C SER A 108 -6.92 -19.33 -10.82
N LEU A 109 -8.15 -19.47 -11.35
CA LEU A 109 -8.72 -18.58 -12.35
C LEU A 109 -8.84 -17.13 -11.85
N VAL A 110 -9.36 -16.93 -10.63
CA VAL A 110 -9.52 -15.58 -10.05
C VAL A 110 -8.16 -14.94 -9.81
N ARG A 111 -7.15 -15.73 -9.39
CA ARG A 111 -5.77 -15.23 -9.23
C ARG A 111 -5.19 -14.81 -10.57
N ALA A 112 -5.27 -15.67 -11.59
CA ALA A 112 -4.79 -15.38 -12.94
C ALA A 112 -5.46 -14.13 -13.54
N PHE A 113 -6.76 -13.95 -13.34
CA PHE A 113 -7.49 -12.76 -13.78
C PHE A 113 -7.00 -11.47 -13.08
N LEU A 114 -6.84 -11.50 -11.76
CA LEU A 114 -6.35 -10.35 -10.99
C LEU A 114 -4.89 -9.99 -11.33
N ASP A 115 -4.07 -11.00 -11.62
CA ASP A 115 -2.69 -10.78 -12.05
C ASP A 115 -2.63 -10.21 -13.47
N THR A 116 -3.43 -10.74 -14.39
CA THR A 116 -3.50 -10.27 -15.78
C THR A 116 -3.99 -8.83 -15.85
N SER A 117 -5.05 -8.49 -15.11
CA SER A 117 -5.55 -7.11 -15.01
C SER A 117 -4.53 -6.15 -14.43
N SER A 118 -3.79 -6.56 -13.39
CA SER A 118 -2.70 -5.75 -12.80
C SER A 118 -1.54 -5.56 -13.77
N LYS A 119 -1.18 -6.59 -14.54
CA LYS A 119 -0.16 -6.53 -15.60
C LYS A 119 -0.60 -5.60 -16.74
N LYS A 120 -1.83 -5.73 -17.24
CA LYS A 120 -2.39 -4.85 -18.29
C LYS A 120 -2.38 -3.38 -17.88
N ARG A 121 -2.77 -3.06 -16.64
CA ARG A 121 -2.68 -1.68 -16.13
C ARG A 121 -1.23 -1.21 -16.05
N SER A 122 -0.32 -2.05 -15.56
CA SER A 122 1.11 -1.71 -15.48
C SER A 122 1.72 -1.48 -16.87
N GLN A 123 1.29 -2.24 -17.87
CA GLN A 123 1.68 -2.06 -19.26
C GLN A 123 1.12 -0.77 -19.84
N ALA A 124 -0.17 -0.47 -19.64
CA ALA A 124 -0.78 0.78 -20.06
C ALA A 124 -0.10 2.02 -19.45
N VAL A 125 0.22 1.97 -18.15
CA VAL A 125 0.99 3.02 -17.46
C VAL A 125 2.37 3.21 -18.11
N ARG A 126 3.04 2.12 -18.52
CA ARG A 126 4.34 2.18 -19.21
C ARG A 126 4.22 2.74 -20.63
N THR A 127 3.24 2.29 -21.42
CA THR A 127 3.05 2.75 -22.81
C THR A 127 2.62 4.21 -22.87
N ASN A 128 1.82 4.65 -21.90
CA ASN A 128 1.34 6.02 -21.80
C ASN A 128 2.34 6.95 -21.10
N PHE A 129 3.51 6.44 -20.70
CA PHE A 129 4.51 7.17 -19.89
C PHE A 129 3.88 7.89 -18.69
N GLU A 130 2.85 7.28 -18.08
CA GLU A 130 2.15 7.85 -16.94
C GLU A 130 3.13 7.92 -15.74
N ASP A 131 3.45 9.13 -15.28
CA ASP A 131 4.24 9.30 -14.05
C ASP A 131 3.46 8.71 -12.87
N ARG A 132 3.98 7.61 -12.33
CA ARG A 132 3.42 6.85 -11.21
C ARG A 132 3.28 7.67 -9.93
N ARG A 133 3.91 8.84 -9.85
CA ARG A 133 3.88 9.72 -8.70
C ARG A 133 3.14 11.04 -8.96
N LYS A 134 2.59 11.24 -10.17
CA LYS A 134 1.72 12.38 -10.50
C LYS A 134 0.50 12.38 -9.57
N ASN A 135 0.11 13.54 -9.05
CA ASN A 135 -0.99 13.72 -8.10
C ASN A 135 -0.86 12.95 -6.77
N THR A 136 0.33 12.44 -6.44
CA THR A 136 0.59 11.87 -5.11
C THR A 136 1.21 12.93 -4.18
N LEU A 137 1.30 12.66 -2.88
CA LEU A 137 2.10 13.51 -1.95
C LEU A 137 3.52 13.74 -2.49
N ASN A 138 4.03 12.71 -3.17
CA ASN A 138 5.34 12.71 -3.79
C ASN A 138 5.38 13.47 -5.11
N ASP A 139 4.33 14.11 -5.62
CA ASP A 139 4.38 14.86 -6.89
C ASP A 139 5.55 15.88 -6.88
N GLY A 140 6.23 16.06 -8.00
CA GLY A 140 7.48 16.82 -8.07
C GLY A 140 7.34 18.31 -7.69
N TYR A 141 8.48 19.00 -7.61
CA TYR A 141 8.47 20.46 -7.67
C TYR A 141 8.40 20.88 -9.14
N THR A 142 7.64 21.93 -9.45
CA THR A 142 7.75 22.57 -10.76
C THR A 142 9.10 23.28 -10.86
N ARG A 143 9.59 23.49 -12.08
CA ARG A 143 10.87 24.17 -12.34
C ARG A 143 10.98 25.52 -11.63
N GLN A 144 9.97 26.37 -11.77
CA GLN A 144 9.92 27.69 -11.11
C GLN A 144 10.00 27.59 -9.58
N LYS A 145 9.40 26.53 -8.99
CA LYS A 145 9.49 26.30 -7.54
C LYS A 145 10.90 25.88 -7.13
N LEU A 146 11.58 25.06 -7.94
CA LEU A 146 12.98 24.68 -7.68
C LEU A 146 13.90 25.90 -7.73
N GLU A 147 13.77 26.73 -8.77
CA GLU A 147 14.56 27.96 -8.92
C GLU A 147 14.32 28.92 -7.76
N LYS A 148 13.06 29.11 -7.34
CA LYS A 148 12.71 29.98 -6.21
C LYS A 148 13.33 29.51 -4.89
N ILE A 149 13.29 28.20 -4.62
CA ILE A 149 13.89 27.61 -3.41
C ILE A 149 15.42 27.71 -3.46
N SER A 150 16.01 27.43 -4.62
CA SER A 150 17.46 27.47 -4.83
C SER A 150 18.01 28.88 -4.59
N HIS A 151 17.41 29.89 -5.21
CA HIS A 151 17.77 31.29 -4.98
C HIS A 151 17.57 31.71 -3.53
N TYR A 152 16.50 31.26 -2.87
CA TYR A 152 16.28 31.55 -1.45
C TYR A 152 17.43 31.01 -0.57
N PHE A 153 17.94 29.82 -0.85
CA PHE A 153 19.09 29.27 -0.11
C PHE A 153 20.41 29.98 -0.43
N LEU A 154 20.65 30.35 -1.70
CA LEU A 154 21.83 31.11 -2.11
C LEU A 154 21.86 32.50 -1.48
N ASN A 155 20.70 33.18 -1.42
CA ASN A 155 20.56 34.52 -0.85
C ASN A 155 20.78 34.57 0.67
N LYS A 156 20.76 33.42 1.36
CA LYS A 156 21.18 33.36 2.76
C LYS A 156 22.68 33.57 2.95
N SER A 157 23.48 33.48 1.87
CA SER A 157 24.94 33.72 1.83
C SER A 157 25.73 33.09 2.99
N ASN A 158 25.29 31.91 3.44
CA ASN A 158 25.81 31.20 4.58
C ASN A 158 26.10 29.75 4.18
N ILE A 159 27.13 29.14 4.76
CA ILE A 159 27.50 27.74 4.48
C ILE A 159 26.34 26.76 4.72
N ARG A 160 25.47 27.07 5.70
CA ARG A 160 24.25 26.29 5.97
C ARG A 160 23.23 26.39 4.83
N GLY A 161 23.11 27.56 4.20
CA GLY A 161 22.23 27.78 3.06
C GLY A 161 22.63 26.92 1.87
N CYS A 162 23.93 26.93 1.52
CA CYS A 162 24.48 26.06 0.47
C CYS A 162 24.22 24.59 0.79
N ARG A 163 24.52 24.12 2.01
CA ARG A 163 24.26 22.73 2.39
C ARG A 163 22.80 22.33 2.21
N ASP A 164 21.90 23.16 2.70
CA ASP A 164 20.47 22.87 2.67
C ASP A 164 19.95 22.90 1.21
N ARG A 165 20.53 23.75 0.35
CA ARG A 165 20.33 23.74 -1.10
C ARG A 165 20.83 22.44 -1.74
N LEU A 166 22.05 22.01 -1.45
CA LEU A 166 22.60 20.75 -1.96
C LEU A 166 21.71 19.57 -1.56
N CYS A 167 21.41 19.43 -0.27
CA CYS A 167 20.54 18.35 0.22
C CYS A 167 19.18 18.37 -0.47
N PHE A 168 18.60 19.55 -0.69
CA PHE A 168 17.34 19.70 -1.38
C PHE A 168 17.41 19.25 -2.85
N LEU A 169 18.42 19.71 -3.60
CA LEU A 169 18.59 19.38 -5.02
C LEU A 169 18.99 17.91 -5.24
N ILE A 170 19.83 17.34 -4.37
CA ILE A 170 20.16 15.91 -4.38
C ILE A 170 18.92 15.06 -4.12
N SER A 171 18.12 15.40 -3.10
CA SER A 171 16.87 14.67 -2.81
C SER A 171 15.87 14.75 -3.96
N HIS A 172 15.84 15.85 -4.72
CA HIS A 172 15.04 15.96 -5.93
C HIS A 172 15.58 15.09 -7.07
N SER A 173 16.87 15.21 -7.38
CA SER A 173 17.53 14.49 -8.49
C SER A 173 17.60 12.99 -8.29
N MET A 174 17.95 12.50 -7.10
CA MET A 174 18.00 11.07 -6.76
C MET A 174 16.64 10.37 -6.75
N LEU A 175 15.54 11.12 -6.86
CA LEU A 175 14.21 10.58 -7.15
C LEU A 175 13.92 10.47 -8.66
N PHE A 176 14.94 10.63 -9.52
CA PHE A 176 14.85 10.67 -10.98
C PHE A 176 13.85 11.73 -11.47
N ARG A 177 13.88 12.91 -10.84
CA ARG A 177 12.97 14.03 -11.13
C ARG A 177 13.64 15.23 -11.77
N SER A 178 14.97 15.31 -11.72
CA SER A 178 15.73 16.28 -12.50
C SER A 178 15.68 15.89 -13.97
N GLN A 179 15.62 16.88 -14.88
CA GLN A 179 15.73 16.59 -16.31
C GLN A 179 17.09 15.93 -16.59
N THR A 180 17.05 14.70 -17.08
CA THR A 180 18.22 13.95 -17.55
C THR A 180 18.44 14.31 -19.03
N GLY A 181 19.19 15.39 -19.26
CA GLY A 181 19.91 15.51 -20.53
C GLY A 181 21.09 14.54 -20.53
N VAL A 182 21.45 13.99 -21.68
CA VAL A 182 22.71 13.25 -21.84
C VAL A 182 23.82 14.29 -21.68
N THR A 183 24.45 14.35 -20.51
CA THR A 183 25.57 15.25 -20.23
C THR A 183 26.84 14.43 -20.07
N GLU A 184 27.95 14.87 -20.65
CA GLU A 184 29.31 14.28 -20.49
C GLU A 184 29.89 14.46 -19.06
N CYS A 185 29.07 14.93 -18.12
CA CYS A 185 29.47 15.29 -16.77
C CYS A 185 29.39 14.12 -15.78
N ILE A 186 30.19 14.20 -14.71
CA ILE A 186 30.26 13.23 -13.60
C ILE A 186 28.87 13.03 -12.98
N ALA A 187 28.41 11.79 -12.92
CA ALA A 187 27.18 11.40 -12.23
C ALA A 187 27.49 10.97 -10.79
N LEU A 188 26.74 11.50 -9.82
CA LEU A 188 26.79 11.05 -8.45
C LEU A 188 25.88 9.83 -8.30
N VAL A 189 26.45 8.68 -7.97
CA VAL A 189 25.70 7.45 -7.68
C VAL A 189 25.82 7.13 -6.19
N ALA A 190 24.69 7.04 -5.51
CA ALA A 190 24.60 6.63 -4.12
C ALA A 190 23.96 5.24 -4.04
N THR A 191 24.69 4.31 -3.43
CA THR A 191 24.19 2.97 -3.10
C THR A 191 23.63 3.00 -1.69
N ILE A 192 22.37 2.60 -1.53
CA ILE A 192 21.66 2.58 -0.25
C ILE A 192 21.41 1.12 0.10
N THR A 193 22.19 0.59 1.05
CA THR A 193 22.09 -0.79 1.50
C THR A 193 21.18 -0.92 2.71
N PHE A 194 21.23 0.03 3.65
CA PHE A 194 20.45 0.00 4.89
C PHE A 194 19.79 1.34 5.20
N GLY A 195 18.59 1.29 5.81
CA GLY A 195 17.90 2.49 6.27
C GLY A 195 16.62 2.16 7.03
N LYS A 196 15.98 3.16 7.63
CA LYS A 196 14.74 2.97 8.40
C LYS A 196 13.62 2.29 7.61
N THR A 197 13.56 2.55 6.31
CA THR A 197 12.59 1.97 5.37
C THR A 197 13.13 0.74 4.63
N ASN A 198 14.41 0.41 4.81
CA ASN A 198 15.10 -0.70 4.16
C ASN A 198 15.81 -1.55 5.23
N GLN A 199 15.01 -2.10 6.14
CA GLN A 199 15.48 -2.91 7.27
C GLN A 199 16.06 -4.27 6.83
N HIS A 200 15.78 -4.68 5.59
CA HIS A 200 16.15 -5.98 5.05
C HIS A 200 17.42 -5.94 4.18
N GLY A 201 18.15 -4.81 4.17
CA GLY A 201 19.45 -4.74 3.48
C GLY A 201 19.37 -4.75 1.95
N LYS A 202 18.21 -4.44 1.35
CA LYS A 202 18.03 -4.54 -0.11
C LYS A 202 18.86 -3.44 -0.79
N ILE A 203 19.71 -3.79 -1.74
CA ILE A 203 20.50 -2.78 -2.46
C ILE A 203 19.56 -1.89 -3.29
N GLU A 204 19.51 -0.61 -2.97
CA GLU A 204 18.82 0.43 -3.73
C GLU A 204 19.83 1.42 -4.31
N TYR A 205 19.51 2.01 -5.46
CA TYR A 205 20.36 3.00 -6.11
C TYR A 205 19.65 4.35 -6.20
N GLY A 206 20.38 5.42 -5.94
CA GLY A 206 20.02 6.78 -6.28
C GLY A 206 21.11 7.38 -7.16
N SER A 207 20.72 8.12 -8.20
CA SER A 207 21.69 8.83 -9.03
C SER A 207 21.27 10.28 -9.21
N SER A 208 22.24 11.17 -9.22
CA SER A 208 22.07 12.56 -9.64
C SER A 208 23.05 12.85 -10.77
N ALA A 209 22.56 13.51 -11.81
CA ALA A 209 23.37 13.99 -12.93
C ALA A 209 23.36 15.52 -12.94
N HIS A 210 24.36 16.10 -13.60
CA HIS A 210 24.46 17.54 -13.77
C HIS A 210 23.21 18.07 -14.48
N HIS A 211 22.62 19.14 -13.95
CA HIS A 211 21.52 19.84 -14.62
C HIS A 211 22.13 20.90 -15.54
N PHE A 212 21.62 21.04 -16.77
CA PHE A 212 22.14 22.04 -17.73
C PHE A 212 22.13 23.49 -17.19
N GLN A 213 21.31 23.76 -16.19
CA GLN A 213 21.19 25.06 -15.53
C GLN A 213 21.84 24.99 -14.15
N VAL A 214 22.82 25.87 -13.93
CA VAL A 214 23.66 25.94 -12.73
C VAL A 214 22.81 26.16 -11.47
N ASP A 215 21.76 26.97 -11.56
CA ASP A 215 20.89 27.30 -10.43
C ASP A 215 20.18 26.08 -9.83
N VAL A 216 19.93 25.04 -10.63
CA VAL A 216 19.21 23.83 -10.23
C VAL A 216 20.14 22.61 -10.19
N CYS A 217 21.43 22.82 -10.41
CA CYS A 217 22.42 21.75 -10.42
C CYS A 217 22.86 21.37 -9.00
N SER A 218 22.77 20.08 -8.66
CA SER A 218 23.22 19.55 -7.37
C SER A 218 24.71 19.18 -7.31
N ALA A 219 25.45 19.26 -8.40
CA ALA A 219 26.82 18.71 -8.50
C ALA A 219 27.94 19.74 -8.26
N TYR A 220 27.62 20.96 -7.78
CA TYR A 220 28.58 22.07 -7.73
C TYR A 220 29.16 22.37 -6.32
N GLU A 221 28.68 21.71 -5.26
CA GLU A 221 29.04 22.12 -3.89
C GLU A 221 29.79 21.02 -3.11
N ASP A 222 31.00 21.32 -2.65
CA ASP A 222 32.03 20.31 -2.34
C ASP A 222 32.44 20.24 -0.84
N ARG A 223 31.83 21.03 0.06
CA ARG A 223 32.23 21.05 1.49
C ARG A 223 31.07 21.18 2.45
N PHE A 224 30.70 20.08 3.13
CA PHE A 224 29.61 20.10 4.10
C PHE A 224 29.85 19.28 5.37
N THR A 225 29.31 19.81 6.46
CA THR A 225 29.23 19.13 7.75
C THR A 225 27.92 18.33 7.87
N PRO A 226 27.95 17.11 8.43
CA PRO A 226 26.76 16.28 8.64
C PRO A 226 25.69 16.99 9.47
N ILE A 227 24.41 16.72 9.20
CA ILE A 227 23.28 17.23 9.99
C ILE A 227 22.34 16.10 10.40
N GLN A 228 21.78 16.19 11.60
CA GLN A 228 20.75 15.25 12.03
C GLN A 228 19.40 15.51 11.33
N TYR A 229 18.73 14.43 10.93
CA TYR A 229 17.42 14.43 10.26
C TYR A 229 16.37 15.33 10.94
N LYS A 230 16.26 15.28 12.28
CA LYS A 230 15.27 16.08 13.03
C LYS A 230 15.53 17.58 12.91
N ALA A 231 16.80 17.99 12.88
CA ALA A 231 17.20 19.39 12.70
C ALA A 231 16.92 19.84 11.26
N GLN A 232 17.28 19.01 10.27
CA GLN A 232 17.02 19.28 8.85
C GLN A 232 15.53 19.44 8.55
N HIS A 233 14.67 18.56 9.10
CA HIS A 233 13.22 18.65 8.91
C HIS A 233 12.64 19.98 9.41
N LYS A 234 13.08 20.45 10.58
CA LYS A 234 12.64 21.74 11.14
C LYS A 234 13.08 22.91 10.25
N THR A 235 14.31 22.86 9.74
CA THR A 235 14.85 23.87 8.83
C THR A 235 14.06 23.92 7.52
N PHE A 236 13.85 22.79 6.86
CA PHE A 236 13.06 22.73 5.63
C PHE A 236 11.61 23.16 5.83
N ALA A 237 10.97 22.80 6.95
CA ALA A 237 9.62 23.26 7.23
C ALA A 237 9.54 24.79 7.34
N LYS A 238 10.50 25.42 8.01
CA LYS A 238 10.59 26.89 8.11
C LYS A 238 10.85 27.53 6.75
N ASP A 239 11.80 27.00 6.00
CA ASP A 239 12.24 27.57 4.73
C ASP A 239 11.19 27.40 3.63
N PHE A 240 10.50 26.27 3.58
CA PHE A 240 9.42 26.06 2.62
C PHE A 240 8.25 26.98 2.91
N LYS A 241 7.93 27.22 4.19
CA LYS A 241 6.92 28.21 4.58
C LYS A 241 7.31 29.62 4.12
N ALA A 242 8.58 30.01 4.26
CA ALA A 242 9.09 31.31 3.81
C ALA A 242 8.99 31.50 2.28
N VAL A 243 9.12 30.42 1.51
CA VAL A 243 9.04 30.44 0.03
C VAL A 243 7.61 30.28 -0.49
N GLY A 244 6.63 30.02 0.40
CA GLY A 244 5.21 29.81 0.04
C GLY A 244 4.92 28.39 -0.45
N LEU A 245 5.70 27.40 -0.03
CA LEU A 245 5.51 25.99 -0.34
C LEU A 245 4.81 25.26 0.80
N HIS A 246 3.95 24.31 0.43
CA HIS A 246 3.24 23.49 1.40
C HIS A 246 4.23 22.55 2.14
N THR A 247 4.11 22.48 3.46
CA THR A 247 5.02 21.72 4.34
C THR A 247 4.99 20.21 4.10
N SER A 248 3.94 19.68 3.46
CA SER A 248 3.91 18.28 3.01
C SER A 248 5.04 17.91 2.04
N LYS A 249 5.63 18.90 1.36
CA LYS A 249 6.78 18.70 0.47
C LYS A 249 8.09 18.51 1.24
N VAL A 250 8.14 18.81 2.54
CA VAL A 250 9.33 18.56 3.39
C VAL A 250 9.67 17.07 3.40
N THR A 251 8.66 16.20 3.35
CA THR A 251 8.83 14.75 3.23
C THR A 251 9.59 14.36 1.96
N GLN A 252 9.43 15.10 0.86
CA GLN A 252 10.14 14.86 -0.40
C GLN A 252 11.62 15.25 -0.32
N GLY A 253 11.94 16.40 0.30
CA GLY A 253 13.33 16.80 0.57
C GLY A 253 14.05 15.86 1.54
N ASN A 254 13.30 15.17 2.40
CA ASN A 254 13.82 14.22 3.38
C ASN A 254 13.80 12.75 2.92
N CYS A 255 13.04 12.41 1.88
CA CYS A 255 12.79 11.02 1.46
C CYS A 255 14.05 10.28 0.98
N LYS A 256 15.15 11.01 0.72
CA LYS A 256 16.47 10.44 0.42
C LYS A 256 17.63 11.20 1.09
N SER A 257 17.40 11.99 2.14
CA SER A 257 18.51 12.46 3.00
C SER A 257 19.12 11.33 3.85
N ALA A 258 19.02 10.08 3.38
CA ALA A 258 19.82 8.93 3.81
C ALA A 258 21.33 9.16 3.62
N LEU A 259 21.75 10.24 2.94
CA LEU A 259 23.13 10.76 3.04
C LEU A 259 23.50 11.27 4.45
N ASN A 260 22.54 11.47 5.35
CA ASN A 260 22.82 11.68 6.79
C ASN A 260 23.31 10.39 7.48
N THR A 261 23.40 9.27 6.77
CA THR A 261 23.97 8.00 7.24
C THR A 261 25.35 7.77 6.60
N ILE A 262 26.19 8.82 6.47
CA ILE A 262 27.60 8.67 6.08
C ILE A 262 28.56 8.75 7.29
N VAL A 263 28.07 8.93 8.52
CA VAL A 263 28.94 8.89 9.71
C VAL A 263 28.26 8.15 10.87
N GLN A 264 28.19 6.83 10.80
CA GLN A 264 28.07 5.98 12.01
C GLN A 264 28.90 4.70 11.99
N GLU A 265 29.74 4.47 10.98
CA GLU A 265 30.74 3.41 11.01
C GLU A 265 32.13 4.04 11.01
N ASN A 266 32.56 4.46 12.21
CA ASN A 266 33.96 4.64 12.61
C ASN A 266 33.96 5.15 14.07
N ILE A 267 33.50 4.32 15.00
CA ILE A 267 33.96 4.39 16.39
C ILE A 267 34.41 2.98 16.75
N SER A 268 35.68 2.92 17.15
CA SER A 268 36.56 1.77 17.33
C SER A 268 35.94 0.60 18.08
N GLY A 269 36.25 -0.60 17.58
CA GLY A 269 36.59 -1.67 18.49
C GLY A 269 37.96 -1.35 19.09
N ASP A 270 37.94 -1.10 20.39
CA ASP A 270 38.94 -1.53 21.38
C ASP A 270 38.16 -1.79 22.68
#